data_AF-A0A961PJ70-F1
#
_entry.id   AF-A0A961PJ70-F1
#
_cell.length_a   1.000
_cell.length_b   1.000
_cell.length_c   1.000
_cell.angle_alpha   90.00
_cell.angle_beta   90.00
_cell.angle_gamma   90.00
#
_symmetry.space_group_name_H-M   'P 1'
#
loop_
_entity.id
_entity.type
_entity.pdbx_description
1 polymer ?
#
loop_
_entity_poly.entity_id
_entity_poly.type
_entity_poly.pdbx_seq_one_letter_code
_entity_poly.pdbx_strand_id
1 'polypeptide(L)'
;MLVPLWAAPALATAADLDLPSGRTVSFHDVIHGAPGPGGLTVRFRFIEADLRSVIDTTPYDELEADMHYLCENYALERISNIGPQPSSVMISISDRPVEFGAQDPDVAQVFEAYRPEDGACIWEGF
;
A
#
# COMPACT_ATOMS: atom_id res chain seq x y z
N MET A 1 23.76 32.73 -28.12
CA MET A 1 23.14 31.38 -28.25
C MET A 1 22.62 31.02 -26.87
N LEU A 2 21.29 31.01 -26.69
CA LEU A 2 20.64 30.61 -25.43
C LEU A 2 20.46 29.09 -25.44
N VAL A 3 21.01 28.40 -24.45
CA VAL A 3 20.76 26.97 -24.21
C VAL A 3 19.47 26.86 -23.40
N PRO A 4 18.43 26.16 -23.87
CA PRO A 4 17.23 25.93 -23.07
C PRO A 4 17.56 24.94 -21.95
N LEU A 5 17.30 25.35 -20.71
CA LEU A 5 17.40 24.51 -19.53
C LEU A 5 16.14 23.64 -19.46
N TRP A 6 16.14 22.48 -20.12
CA TRP A 6 15.10 21.48 -19.90
C TRP A 6 15.37 20.79 -18.56
N ALA A 7 14.49 21.03 -17.58
CA ALA A 7 14.42 20.23 -16.39
C ALA A 7 13.89 18.84 -16.77
N ALA A 8 14.73 17.80 -16.63
CA ALA A 8 14.26 16.43 -16.69
C ALA A 8 13.34 16.17 -15.48
N PRO A 9 12.21 15.45 -15.64
CA PRO A 9 11.43 15.03 -14.50
C PRO A 9 12.29 14.12 -13.63
N ALA A 10 12.35 14.41 -12.34
CA ALA A 10 12.92 13.48 -11.38
C ALA A 10 12.04 12.23 -11.38
N LEU A 11 12.58 11.09 -11.81
CA LEU A 11 12.01 9.79 -11.50
C LEU A 11 12.04 9.70 -9.97
N ALA A 12 10.88 9.83 -9.34
CA ALA A 12 10.75 9.47 -7.93
C ALA A 12 11.11 7.99 -7.84
N THR A 13 12.24 7.68 -7.21
CA THR A 13 12.55 6.29 -6.88
C THR A 13 11.46 5.85 -5.94
N ALA A 14 10.67 4.85 -6.34
CA ALA A 14 9.75 4.20 -5.42
C ALA A 14 10.61 3.72 -4.23
N ALA A 15 10.20 4.02 -3.01
CA ALA A 15 10.90 3.52 -1.85
C ALA A 15 10.64 2.01 -1.79
N ASP A 16 11.71 1.21 -1.84
CA ASP A 16 11.65 -0.22 -1.62
C ASP A 16 11.63 -0.49 -0.11
N LEU A 17 10.75 -1.40 0.31
CA LEU A 17 10.58 -1.83 1.69
C LEU A 17 10.79 -3.33 1.79
N ASP A 18 11.65 -3.73 2.70
CA ASP A 18 11.83 -5.13 3.05
C ASP A 18 10.72 -5.59 3.99
N LEU A 19 10.23 -6.80 3.73
CA LEU A 19 9.14 -7.43 4.46
C LEU A 19 9.65 -8.55 5.39
N PRO A 20 8.92 -8.89 6.46
CA PRO A 20 9.24 -10.01 7.35
C PRO A 20 9.49 -11.35 6.64
N SER A 21 8.78 -11.63 5.55
CA SER A 21 8.99 -12.83 4.71
C SER A 21 10.31 -12.85 3.94
N GLY A 22 11.05 -11.74 3.91
CA GLY A 22 12.25 -11.54 3.08
C GLY A 22 11.94 -11.09 1.65
N ARG A 23 10.67 -10.84 1.33
CA ARG A 23 10.24 -10.17 0.09
C ARG A 23 10.49 -8.67 0.16
N THR A 24 10.41 -8.01 -0.99
CA THR A 24 10.53 -6.55 -1.10
C THR A 24 9.37 -6.01 -1.92
N VAL A 25 8.77 -4.93 -1.44
CA VAL A 25 7.72 -4.18 -2.15
C VAL A 25 8.17 -2.75 -2.41
N SER A 26 7.71 -2.16 -3.51
CA SER A 26 7.93 -0.74 -3.81
C SER A 26 6.68 0.06 -3.47
N PHE A 27 6.82 1.17 -2.74
CA PHE A 27 5.68 2.08 -2.51
C PHE A 27 5.21 2.70 -3.84
N HIS A 28 3.90 2.68 -4.08
CA HIS A 28 3.28 3.28 -5.26
C HIS A 28 2.72 4.68 -4.95
N ASP A 29 1.66 4.75 -4.15
CA ASP A 29 1.00 5.98 -3.73
C ASP A 29 0.05 5.75 -2.53
N VAL A 30 -0.64 6.82 -2.13
CA VAL A 30 -1.64 6.83 -1.06
C VAL A 30 -2.92 7.49 -1.55
N ILE A 31 -4.07 6.89 -1.21
CA ILE A 31 -5.39 7.40 -1.54
C ILE A 31 -6.11 7.77 -0.25
N HIS A 32 -6.46 9.04 -0.11
CA HIS A 32 -7.19 9.56 1.03
C HIS A 32 -8.68 9.72 0.70
N GLY A 33 -9.55 9.58 1.70
CA GLY A 33 -10.94 10.02 1.54
C GLY A 33 -11.86 9.02 0.83
N ALA A 34 -11.41 7.80 0.59
CA ALA A 34 -12.27 6.78 -0.02
C ALA A 34 -13.39 6.39 0.95
N PRO A 35 -14.67 6.38 0.53
CA PRO A 35 -15.76 5.84 1.34
C PRO A 35 -15.51 4.34 1.59
N GLY A 36 -15.41 3.94 2.86
CA GLY A 36 -15.35 2.54 3.27
C GLY A 36 -16.50 2.19 4.23
N PRO A 37 -16.71 0.89 4.54
CA PRO A 37 -17.80 0.44 5.40
C PRO A 37 -17.79 1.09 6.80
N GLY A 38 -16.60 1.41 7.33
CA GLY A 38 -16.40 2.03 8.63
C GLY A 38 -16.24 3.56 8.61
N GLY A 39 -16.25 4.22 7.44
CA GLY A 39 -16.01 5.65 7.31
C GLY A 39 -14.77 6.00 6.46
N LEU A 40 -14.01 7.02 6.91
CA LEU A 40 -12.84 7.54 6.21
C LEU A 40 -11.77 6.44 6.07
N THR A 41 -11.51 6.01 4.84
CA THR A 41 -10.45 5.05 4.54
C THR A 41 -9.25 5.74 3.92
N VAL A 42 -8.06 5.39 4.38
CA VAL A 42 -6.80 5.73 3.70
C VAL A 42 -6.19 4.44 3.17
N ARG A 43 -5.89 4.40 1.87
CA ARG A 43 -5.31 3.22 1.22
C ARG A 43 -3.85 3.50 0.86
N PHE A 44 -2.94 2.67 1.34
CA PHE A 44 -1.54 2.65 0.94
C PHE A 44 -1.33 1.55 -0.08
N ARG A 45 -0.76 1.90 -1.24
CA ARG A 45 -0.58 0.99 -2.36
C ARG A 45 0.89 0.71 -2.60
N PHE A 46 1.21 -0.55 -2.81
CA PHE A 46 2.55 -1.07 -3.03
C PHE A 46 2.57 -1.96 -4.28
N ILE A 47 3.74 -2.12 -4.87
CA ILE A 47 3.98 -2.95 -6.06
C ILE A 47 4.97 -4.06 -5.74
N GLU A 48 4.68 -5.26 -6.24
CA GLU A 48 5.63 -6.37 -6.31
C GLU A 48 5.40 -7.17 -7.59
N ALA A 49 6.32 -7.07 -8.54
CA ALA A 49 6.13 -7.60 -9.90
C ALA A 49 5.77 -9.10 -9.93
N ASP A 50 6.31 -9.89 -9.01
CA ASP A 50 6.12 -11.33 -8.94
C ASP A 50 4.93 -11.74 -8.03
N LEU A 51 4.08 -10.80 -7.60
CA LEU A 51 3.00 -11.03 -6.64
C LEU A 51 2.09 -12.20 -7.04
N ARG A 52 1.82 -12.41 -8.33
CA ARG A 52 1.02 -13.56 -8.78
C ARG A 52 1.61 -14.89 -8.33
N SER A 53 2.92 -15.08 -8.51
CA SER A 53 3.62 -16.28 -8.06
C SER A 53 3.66 -16.36 -6.55
N VAL A 54 3.80 -15.22 -5.87
CA VAL A 54 3.79 -15.16 -4.39
C VAL A 54 2.47 -15.66 -3.84
N ILE A 55 1.33 -15.17 -4.34
CA ILE A 55 -0.01 -15.59 -3.89
C ILE A 55 -0.18 -17.12 -4.01
N ASP A 56 0.35 -17.71 -5.08
CA ASP A 56 0.23 -19.15 -5.32
C ASP A 56 1.14 -20.02 -4.44
N THR A 57 2.22 -19.45 -3.91
CA THR A 57 3.32 -20.21 -3.26
C THR A 57 3.55 -19.87 -1.80
N THR A 58 3.07 -18.72 -1.35
CA THR A 58 3.29 -18.20 0.00
C THR A 58 2.10 -18.54 0.89
N PRO A 59 2.32 -19.11 2.09
CA PRO A 59 1.26 -19.28 3.08
C PRO A 59 0.55 -17.97 3.39
N TYR A 60 -0.76 -18.04 3.62
CA TYR A 60 -1.57 -16.83 3.88
C TYR A 60 -1.12 -16.07 5.13
N ASP A 61 -0.69 -16.77 6.19
CA ASP A 61 -0.20 -16.17 7.43
C ASP A 61 1.09 -15.39 7.25
N GLU A 62 2.00 -15.83 6.37
CA GLU A 62 3.19 -15.05 6.01
C GLU A 62 2.82 -13.81 5.19
N LEU A 63 1.89 -13.95 4.24
CA LEU A 63 1.41 -12.82 3.44
C LEU A 63 0.66 -11.77 4.28
N GLU A 64 -0.15 -12.21 5.23
CA GLU A 64 -0.85 -11.34 6.18
C GLU A 64 0.14 -10.63 7.10
N ALA A 65 1.14 -11.33 7.63
CA ALA A 65 2.17 -10.73 8.48
C ALA A 65 2.96 -9.63 7.76
N ASP A 66 3.25 -9.81 6.47
CA ASP A 66 3.87 -8.79 5.63
C ASP A 66 2.98 -7.54 5.47
N MET A 67 1.67 -7.76 5.21
CA MET A 67 0.69 -6.67 5.06
C MET A 67 0.49 -5.92 6.38
N HIS A 68 0.49 -6.63 7.50
CA HIS A 68 0.41 -6.06 8.84
C HIS A 68 1.64 -5.21 9.15
N TYR A 69 2.83 -5.70 8.81
CA TYR A 69 4.08 -4.95 8.95
C TYR A 69 4.04 -3.62 8.19
N LEU A 70 3.56 -3.63 6.94
CA LEU A 70 3.37 -2.40 6.15
C LEU A 70 2.38 -1.43 6.80
N CYS A 71 1.34 -1.95 7.45
CA CYS A 71 0.40 -1.11 8.18
C CYS A 71 1.10 -0.40 9.35
N GLU A 72 1.69 -1.16 10.27
CA GLU A 72 2.22 -0.61 11.52
C GLU A 72 3.48 0.24 11.29
N ASN A 73 4.39 -0.22 10.44
CA ASN A 73 5.73 0.35 10.32
C ASN A 73 5.88 1.36 9.17
N TYR A 74 4.89 1.45 8.27
CA TYR A 74 4.93 2.41 7.18
C TYR A 74 3.71 3.31 7.13
N ALA A 75 2.50 2.72 7.16
CA ALA A 75 1.28 3.47 6.97
C ALA A 75 0.96 4.38 8.17
N LEU A 76 1.01 3.87 9.39
CA LEU A 76 0.65 4.65 10.59
C LEU A 76 1.50 5.91 10.76
N GLU A 77 2.80 5.82 10.51
CA GLU A 77 3.72 6.97 10.60
C GLU A 77 3.38 8.10 9.61
N ARG A 78 2.67 7.76 8.51
CA ARG A 78 2.34 8.69 7.41
C ARG A 78 0.92 9.23 7.51
N ILE A 79 0.15 8.80 8.51
CA ILE A 79 -1.16 9.37 8.79
C ILE A 79 -0.98 10.65 9.61
N SER A 80 -1.64 11.73 9.18
CA SER A 80 -1.61 13.00 9.89
C SER A 80 -2.19 12.84 11.30
N ASN A 81 -1.43 13.26 12.32
CA ASN A 81 -1.91 13.35 13.69
C ASN A 81 -2.80 14.59 13.95
N ILE A 82 -3.01 15.42 12.93
CA ILE A 82 -3.89 16.59 12.98
C ILE A 82 -5.05 16.37 12.01
N GLY A 83 -6.28 16.52 12.50
CA GLY A 83 -7.52 16.38 11.73
C GLY A 83 -8.23 15.03 11.97
N PRO A 84 -9.30 14.75 11.20
CA PRO A 84 -10.04 13.50 11.30
C PRO A 84 -9.13 12.29 11.07
N GLN A 85 -9.13 11.37 12.01
CA GLN A 85 -8.39 10.11 11.87
C GLN A 85 -9.17 9.14 10.98
N PRO A 86 -8.48 8.36 10.11
CA PRO A 86 -9.15 7.33 9.34
C PRO A 86 -9.71 6.26 10.27
N SER A 87 -10.91 5.77 9.96
CA SER A 87 -11.50 4.62 10.63
C SER A 87 -10.89 3.30 10.14
N SER A 88 -10.29 3.31 8.94
CA SER A 88 -9.70 2.14 8.32
C SER A 88 -8.46 2.51 7.50
N VAL A 89 -7.42 1.70 7.62
CA VAL A 89 -6.21 1.71 6.80
C VAL A 89 -6.26 0.47 5.92
N MET A 90 -6.26 0.69 4.61
CA MET A 90 -6.20 -0.40 3.64
C MET A 90 -4.79 -0.52 3.07
N ILE A 91 -4.18 -1.68 3.23
CA ILE A 91 -2.92 -2.03 2.57
C ILE A 91 -3.26 -2.82 1.32
N SER A 92 -2.66 -2.46 0.19
CA SER A 92 -2.80 -3.26 -1.04
C SER A 92 -1.47 -3.42 -1.74
N ILE A 93 -1.13 -4.65 -2.13
CA ILE A 93 0.01 -4.96 -2.99
C ILE A 93 -0.55 -5.41 -4.34
N SER A 94 -0.01 -4.88 -5.44
CA SER A 94 -0.37 -5.26 -6.81
C SER A 94 0.86 -5.69 -7.62
N ASP A 95 0.68 -6.54 -8.63
CA ASP A 95 1.79 -6.93 -9.53
C ASP A 95 2.27 -5.78 -10.43
N ARG A 96 1.41 -4.77 -10.65
CA ARG A 96 1.71 -3.55 -11.41
C ARG A 96 0.80 -2.40 -11.01
N PRO A 97 1.16 -1.15 -11.36
CA PRO A 97 0.27 -0.01 -11.16
C PRO A 97 -1.09 -0.20 -11.82
N VAL A 98 -2.15 0.11 -11.07
CA VAL A 98 -3.54 0.08 -11.54
C VAL A 98 -4.22 1.39 -11.18
N GLU A 99 -5.07 1.91 -12.09
CA GLU A 99 -5.86 3.10 -11.81
C GLU A 99 -6.87 2.82 -10.68
N PHE A 100 -7.02 3.76 -9.74
CA PHE A 100 -7.94 3.58 -8.63
C PHE A 100 -9.40 3.50 -9.12
N GLY A 101 -10.11 2.46 -8.70
CA GLY A 101 -11.50 2.20 -9.10
C GLY A 101 -11.64 1.48 -10.44
N ALA A 102 -10.55 1.29 -11.20
CA ALA A 102 -10.57 0.44 -12.37
C ALA A 102 -10.73 -1.03 -11.98
N GLN A 103 -11.48 -1.77 -12.79
CA GLN A 103 -11.59 -3.21 -12.70
C GLN A 103 -10.65 -3.81 -13.76
N ASP A 104 -9.54 -4.40 -13.32
CA ASP A 104 -8.59 -5.10 -14.19
C ASP A 104 -8.36 -6.51 -13.64
N PRO A 105 -9.02 -7.54 -14.21
CA PRO A 105 -8.89 -8.92 -13.73
C PRO A 105 -7.52 -9.53 -13.99
N ASP A 106 -6.70 -8.91 -14.85
CA ASP A 106 -5.36 -9.41 -15.15
C ASP A 106 -4.34 -8.92 -14.12
N VAL A 107 -4.67 -7.93 -13.28
CA VAL A 107 -3.79 -7.45 -12.20
C VAL A 107 -3.94 -8.37 -10.99
N ALA A 108 -2.87 -9.05 -10.60
CA ALA A 108 -2.84 -9.72 -9.30
C ALA A 108 -2.82 -8.64 -8.22
N GLN A 109 -3.72 -8.74 -7.24
CA GLN A 109 -3.77 -7.82 -6.12
C GLN A 109 -4.27 -8.54 -4.88
N VAL A 110 -3.66 -8.22 -3.74
CA VAL A 110 -4.15 -8.59 -2.41
C VAL A 110 -4.39 -7.33 -1.60
N PHE A 111 -5.35 -7.40 -0.68
CA PHE A 111 -5.75 -6.28 0.14
C PHE A 111 -6.08 -6.76 1.55
N GLU A 112 -5.71 -5.94 2.53
CA GLU A 112 -6.09 -6.13 3.92
C GLU A 112 -6.59 -4.80 4.49
N ALA A 113 -7.57 -4.86 5.39
CA ALA A 113 -8.03 -3.71 6.16
C ALA A 113 -7.63 -3.84 7.62
N TYR A 114 -7.19 -2.72 8.15
CA TYR A 114 -6.83 -2.58 9.56
C TYR A 114 -7.55 -1.38 10.15
N ARG A 115 -8.05 -1.54 11.37
CA ARG A 115 -8.49 -0.44 12.22
C ARG A 115 -7.30 0.09 13.00
N PRO A 116 -6.88 1.35 12.80
CA PRO A 116 -5.82 1.94 13.59
C PRO A 116 -6.31 2.19 15.03
N GLU A 117 -5.60 1.66 16.02
CA GLU A 117 -5.91 1.84 17.44
C GLU A 117 -4.62 1.86 18.26
N ASP A 118 -4.41 2.91 19.06
CA ASP A 118 -3.25 3.06 19.96
C ASP A 118 -1.86 2.83 19.33
N GLY A 119 -1.72 3.17 18.04
CA GLY A 119 -0.47 2.98 17.29
C GLY A 119 -0.25 1.56 16.77
N ALA A 120 -1.27 0.70 16.82
CA ALA A 120 -1.29 -0.64 16.26
C ALA A 120 -2.32 -0.76 15.13
N CYS A 121 -2.19 -1.81 14.32
CA CYS A 121 -3.11 -2.12 13.23
C CYS A 121 -3.97 -3.34 13.57
N ILE A 122 -5.21 -3.13 13.99
CA ILE A 122 -6.12 -4.24 14.32
C ILE A 122 -6.74 -4.79 13.04
N TRP A 123 -6.42 -6.02 12.67
CA TRP A 123 -6.95 -6.66 11.47
C TRP A 123 -8.48 -6.78 11.51
N GLU A 124 -9.15 -6.32 10.45
CA GLU A 124 -10.62 -6.38 10.32
C GLU A 124 -11.10 -7.48 9.38
N GLY A 125 -10.18 -8.15 8.67
CA GLY A 125 -10.47 -9.26 7.77
C GLY A 125 -11.11 -8.88 6.44
N PHE A 126 -10.89 -9.73 5.43
CA PHE A 126 -11.64 -9.79 4.18
C PHE A 126 -11.96 -11.24 3.78
#